data_AF-A0A7L2U131-F1
#
_entry.id   AF-A0A7L2U131-F1
#
_cell.length_a   1.000
_cell.length_b   1.000
_cell.length_c   1.000
_cell.angle_alpha   90.00
_cell.angle_beta   90.00
_cell.angle_gamma   90.00
#
_symmetry.space_group_name_H-M   'P 1'
#
loop_
_entity.id
_entity.type
_entity.pdbx_description
1 polymer ?
#
loop_
_entity_poly.entity_id
_entity_poly.type
_entity_poly.pdbx_seq_one_letter_code
_entity_poly.pdbx_strand_id
1 'polypeptide(L)'
;MNLSSCSITAYESFPLIQLCVYIPVLLLGILLNVLALWVFCCRLSKWTETRVYMVNLAAADCLLLFTLPFKTLSQFQQLKVGRWCLVLEGGYFINRLMSIGIITVIAADRYLAIKYPLTAKVLRSPLKAAFTSGFLWIVIICVMSLIKKLEHREEDELCFEKSSVKPSVITLCAIIVGFFIPLIILSYCSIQVIAELMRKKNENCHKEKLIRKAVYIVSANMAVFMVCFLPLYLGHLLRFIMDSISSNCSAIQRVNNFVHLASVLANTNCCLDAICYYFVNKEFKKASPKLAKSKSEASEEAEIQLPCVT
;
A
#
# COMPACT_ATOMS: atom_id res chain seq x y z
N MET A 1 -23.25 -32.92 -12.61
CA MET A 1 -23.67 -31.57 -13.02
C MET A 1 -22.54 -30.99 -13.84
N ASN A 2 -22.80 -30.69 -15.11
CA ASN A 2 -21.77 -30.26 -16.06
C ASN A 2 -21.12 -28.96 -15.60
N LEU A 3 -19.82 -29.04 -15.31
CA LEU A 3 -18.95 -27.92 -14.94
C LEU A 3 -18.51 -27.14 -16.19
N SER A 4 -19.40 -27.00 -17.17
CA SER A 4 -19.14 -26.27 -18.42
C SER A 4 -19.57 -24.83 -18.22
N SER A 5 -18.59 -23.95 -18.04
CA SER A 5 -18.66 -22.48 -18.14
C SER A 5 -19.65 -21.79 -17.19
N CYS A 6 -19.24 -21.60 -15.94
CA CYS A 6 -19.81 -20.54 -15.09
C CYS A 6 -19.41 -19.21 -15.74
N SER A 7 -20.33 -18.56 -16.45
CA SER A 7 -20.10 -17.24 -17.03
C SER A 7 -20.15 -16.21 -15.90
N ILE A 8 -18.96 -15.81 -15.43
CA ILE A 8 -18.77 -14.86 -14.33
C ILE A 8 -19.05 -13.46 -14.89
N THR A 9 -20.33 -13.09 -15.03
CA THR A 9 -20.69 -11.72 -15.36
C THR A 9 -20.77 -10.92 -14.06
N ALA A 10 -19.74 -10.12 -13.78
CA ALA A 10 -19.80 -9.12 -12.71
C ALA A 10 -21.10 -8.32 -12.83
N TYR A 11 -21.72 -7.94 -11.70
CA TYR A 11 -22.92 -7.09 -11.71
C TYR A 11 -22.69 -5.86 -12.61
N GLU A 12 -23.65 -5.54 -13.48
CA GLU A 12 -23.55 -4.40 -14.42
C GLU A 12 -23.21 -3.07 -13.72
N SER A 13 -23.53 -2.93 -12.43
CA SER A 13 -23.24 -1.74 -11.62
C SER A 13 -21.80 -1.66 -11.11
N PHE A 14 -21.00 -2.74 -11.19
CA PHE A 14 -19.66 -2.80 -10.62
C PHE A 14 -18.65 -1.85 -11.28
N PRO A 15 -18.60 -1.71 -12.62
CA PRO A 15 -17.70 -0.75 -13.27
C PRO A 15 -17.97 0.71 -12.86
N LEU A 16 -19.23 1.08 -12.63
CA LEU A 16 -19.62 2.41 -12.16
C LEU A 16 -19.11 2.67 -10.72
N ILE A 17 -19.33 1.73 -9.80
CA ILE A 17 -18.83 1.82 -8.42
C ILE A 17 -17.30 1.96 -8.42
N GLN A 18 -16.61 1.15 -9.22
CA GLN A 18 -15.16 1.21 -9.34
C GLN A 18 -14.69 2.59 -9.82
N LEU A 19 -15.35 3.16 -10.83
CA LEU A 19 -15.00 4.48 -11.36
C LEU A 19 -15.21 5.60 -10.32
N CYS A 20 -16.34 5.57 -9.61
CA CYS A 20 -16.67 6.53 -8.54
C CYS A 20 -15.61 6.54 -7.42
N VAL A 21 -14.97 5.41 -7.14
CA VAL A 21 -13.89 5.33 -6.13
C VAL A 21 -12.53 5.62 -6.74
N TYR A 22 -12.21 5.07 -7.91
CA TYR A 22 -10.87 5.18 -8.49
C TYR A 22 -10.56 6.59 -9.00
N ILE A 23 -11.52 7.37 -9.50
CA ILE A 23 -11.25 8.76 -9.92
C ILE A 23 -10.73 9.60 -8.74
N PRO A 24 -11.44 9.70 -7.59
CA PRO A 24 -10.92 10.40 -6.41
C PRO A 24 -9.59 9.84 -5.91
N VAL A 25 -9.43 8.50 -5.89
CA VAL A 25 -8.19 7.84 -5.46
C VAL A 25 -7.02 8.20 -6.37
N LEU A 26 -7.23 8.27 -7.69
CA LEU A 26 -6.18 8.67 -8.63
C LEU A 26 -5.76 10.12 -8.41
N LEU A 27 -6.73 11.04 -8.35
CA LEU A 27 -6.44 12.47 -8.17
C LEU A 27 -5.74 12.73 -6.84
N LEU A 28 -6.30 12.22 -5.74
CA LEU A 28 -5.75 12.42 -4.40
C LEU A 28 -4.43 11.65 -4.22
N GLY A 29 -4.38 10.41 -4.68
CA GLY A 29 -3.21 9.54 -4.53
C GLY A 29 -2.01 10.07 -5.28
N ILE A 30 -2.17 10.54 -6.53
CA ILE A 30 -1.08 11.14 -7.32
C ILE A 30 -0.57 12.39 -6.60
N LEU A 31 -1.48 13.28 -6.20
CA LEU A 31 -1.11 14.51 -5.49
C LEU A 31 -0.32 14.21 -4.22
N LEU A 32 -0.84 13.33 -3.36
CA LEU A 32 -0.23 13.02 -2.07
C LEU A 32 1.10 12.29 -2.20
N ASN A 33 1.19 11.26 -3.05
CA ASN A 33 2.39 10.43 -3.16
C ASN A 33 3.52 11.12 -3.93
N VAL A 34 3.21 11.89 -4.99
CA VAL A 34 4.24 12.69 -5.69
C VAL A 34 4.76 13.78 -4.77
N LEU A 35 3.88 14.47 -4.02
CA LEU A 35 4.31 15.46 -3.02
C LEU A 35 5.15 14.82 -1.92
N ALA A 36 4.76 13.63 -1.44
CA ALA A 36 5.52 12.89 -0.45
C ALA A 36 6.93 12.55 -0.97
N LEU A 37 7.03 11.98 -2.18
CA LEU A 37 8.32 11.70 -2.82
C LEU A 37 9.17 12.95 -3.00
N TRP A 38 8.58 14.06 -3.47
CA TRP A 38 9.30 15.32 -3.62
C TRP A 38 9.88 15.81 -2.29
N VAL A 39 9.08 15.81 -1.21
CA VAL A 39 9.56 16.25 0.10
C VAL A 39 10.60 15.28 0.67
N PHE A 40 10.33 13.98 0.59
CA PHE A 40 11.22 12.94 1.08
C PHE A 40 12.46 12.71 0.25
N CYS A 41 12.57 13.20 -0.98
CA CYS A 41 13.80 13.05 -1.76
C CYS A 41 14.55 14.38 -1.83
N CYS A 42 13.84 15.50 -2.00
CA CYS A 42 14.46 16.77 -2.37
C CYS A 42 14.48 17.82 -1.25
N ARG A 43 13.58 17.75 -0.25
CA ARG A 43 13.46 18.81 0.79
C ARG A 43 14.09 18.45 2.13
N LEU A 44 14.04 17.19 2.52
CA LEU A 44 14.64 16.74 3.77
C LEU A 44 16.13 16.46 3.55
N SER A 45 17.00 17.01 4.40
CA SER A 45 18.46 16.83 4.27
C SER A 45 18.97 15.52 4.88
N LYS A 46 18.31 15.01 5.94
CA LYS A 46 18.76 13.82 6.68
C LYS A 46 17.95 12.58 6.33
N TRP A 47 18.61 11.50 5.92
CA TRP A 47 17.99 10.20 5.71
C TRP A 47 17.80 9.48 7.04
N THR A 48 16.60 8.95 7.26
CA THR A 48 16.22 8.12 8.42
C THR A 48 15.64 6.81 7.91
N GLU A 49 15.62 5.77 8.74
CA GLU A 49 15.06 4.46 8.40
C GLU A 49 13.61 4.59 7.95
N THR A 50 12.82 5.34 8.72
CA THR A 50 11.41 5.60 8.39
C THR A 50 11.27 6.34 7.07
N ARG A 51 12.15 7.31 6.76
CA ARG A 51 12.13 8.02 5.48
C ARG A 51 12.40 7.08 4.31
N VAL A 52 13.34 6.15 4.45
CA VAL A 52 13.63 5.15 3.41
C VAL A 52 12.41 4.25 3.17
N TYR A 53 11.76 3.76 4.23
CA TYR A 53 10.54 2.95 4.09
C TYR A 53 9.40 3.74 3.46
N MET A 54 9.19 5.00 3.86
CA MET A 54 8.13 5.86 3.29
C MET A 54 8.36 6.17 1.81
N VAL A 55 9.61 6.37 1.36
CA VAL A 55 9.92 6.56 -0.06
C VAL A 55 9.58 5.30 -0.87
N ASN A 56 9.93 4.12 -0.36
CA ASN A 56 9.60 2.86 -1.03
C ASN A 56 8.09 2.60 -1.07
N LEU A 57 7.37 2.94 0.01
CA LEU A 57 5.90 2.86 0.06
C LEU A 57 5.27 3.79 -0.98
N ALA A 58 5.67 5.07 -1.01
CA ALA A 58 5.17 6.03 -1.97
C ALA A 58 5.50 5.66 -3.43
N ALA A 59 6.67 5.04 -3.67
CA ALA A 59 7.03 4.52 -5.00
C ALA A 59 6.12 3.36 -5.43
N ALA A 60 5.81 2.42 -4.52
CA ALA A 60 4.85 1.36 -4.77
C ALA A 60 3.44 1.92 -5.02
N ASP A 61 3.00 2.91 -4.23
CA ASP A 61 1.71 3.57 -4.39
C ASP A 61 1.61 4.31 -5.73
N CYS A 62 2.67 4.99 -6.17
CA CYS A 62 2.73 5.58 -7.51
C CYS A 62 2.62 4.52 -8.62
N LEU A 63 3.22 3.34 -8.44
CA LEU A 63 3.07 2.21 -9.38
C LEU A 63 1.63 1.69 -9.42
N LEU A 64 0.94 1.62 -8.28
CA LEU A 64 -0.50 1.31 -8.25
C LEU A 64 -1.30 2.36 -9.02
N LEU A 65 -1.09 3.64 -8.72
CA LEU A 65 -1.83 4.74 -9.34
C LEU A 65 -1.62 4.77 -10.86
N PHE A 66 -0.42 4.45 -11.33
CA PHE A 66 -0.15 4.28 -12.76
C PHE A 66 -0.90 3.10 -13.38
N THR A 67 -1.04 1.97 -12.66
CA THR A 67 -1.66 0.74 -13.18
C THR A 67 -3.20 0.73 -13.09
N LEU A 68 -3.80 1.51 -12.20
CA LEU A 68 -5.26 1.57 -11.99
C LEU A 68 -6.10 1.97 -13.22
N PRO A 69 -5.71 2.97 -14.05
CA PRO A 69 -6.43 3.29 -15.28
C PRO A 69 -6.45 2.12 -16.25
N PHE A 70 -5.34 1.40 -16.38
CA PHE A 70 -5.24 0.22 -17.25
C PHE A 70 -6.08 -0.95 -16.73
N LYS A 71 -6.10 -1.19 -15.41
CA LYS A 71 -7.03 -2.17 -14.82
C LYS A 71 -8.48 -1.82 -15.17
N THR A 72 -8.83 -0.54 -15.08
CA THR A 72 -10.19 -0.07 -15.37
C THR A 72 -10.53 -0.25 -16.84
N LEU A 73 -9.64 0.17 -17.74
CA LEU A 73 -9.78 -0.03 -19.18
C LEU A 73 -9.92 -1.50 -19.55
N SER A 74 -9.07 -2.36 -18.95
CA SER A 74 -9.11 -3.81 -19.14
C SER A 74 -10.48 -4.40 -18.80
N GLN A 75 -11.11 -3.92 -17.72
CA GLN A 75 -12.43 -4.39 -17.30
C GLN A 75 -13.55 -3.91 -18.23
N PHE A 76 -13.47 -2.69 -18.75
CA PHE A 76 -14.48 -2.14 -19.68
C PHE A 76 -14.37 -2.75 -21.08
N GLN A 77 -13.14 -2.95 -21.57
CA GLN A 77 -12.89 -3.43 -22.93
C GLN A 77 -12.64 -4.94 -23.01
N GLN A 78 -12.67 -5.65 -21.87
CA GLN A 78 -12.36 -7.08 -21.79
C GLN A 78 -11.04 -7.42 -22.48
N LEU A 79 -9.99 -6.66 -22.16
CA LEU A 79 -8.68 -6.82 -22.78
C LEU A 79 -8.10 -8.19 -22.45
N LYS A 80 -7.69 -8.94 -23.48
CA LYS A 80 -6.99 -10.22 -23.33
C LYS A 80 -5.58 -10.03 -22.79
N VAL A 81 -5.04 -11.10 -22.20
CA VAL A 81 -3.66 -11.14 -21.71
C VAL A 81 -2.68 -10.90 -22.87
N GLY A 82 -1.74 -9.99 -22.64
CA GLY A 82 -0.62 -9.72 -23.51
C GLY A 82 0.58 -9.25 -22.70
N ARG A 83 1.75 -9.12 -23.32
CA ARG A 83 3.00 -8.81 -22.59
C ARG A 83 2.90 -7.53 -21.75
N TRP A 84 2.29 -6.48 -22.28
CA TRP A 84 2.06 -5.22 -21.55
C TRP A 84 1.06 -5.36 -20.40
N CYS A 85 -0.04 -6.09 -20.61
CA CYS A 85 -0.98 -6.43 -19.55
C CYS A 85 -0.28 -7.12 -18.38
N LEU A 86 0.58 -8.12 -18.66
CA LEU A 86 1.28 -8.87 -17.62
C LEU A 86 2.20 -7.98 -16.78
N VAL A 87 2.86 -7.00 -17.40
CA VAL A 87 3.69 -6.02 -16.67
C VAL A 87 2.81 -5.14 -15.78
N LEU A 88 1.72 -4.58 -16.32
CA LEU A 88 0.81 -3.69 -15.59
C LEU A 88 0.10 -4.41 -14.43
N GLU A 89 -0.36 -5.63 -14.67
CA GLU A 89 -0.92 -6.51 -13.66
C GLU A 89 0.12 -6.86 -12.58
N GLY A 90 1.37 -7.11 -13.01
CA GLY A 90 2.48 -7.30 -12.09
C GLY A 90 2.64 -6.11 -11.15
N GLY A 91 2.74 -4.89 -11.70
CA GLY A 91 2.86 -3.66 -10.90
C GLY A 91 1.71 -3.46 -9.91
N TYR A 92 0.48 -3.75 -10.35
CA TYR A 92 -0.72 -3.68 -9.51
C TYR A 92 -0.64 -4.60 -8.27
N PHE A 93 -0.24 -5.86 -8.46
CA PHE A 93 -0.12 -6.80 -7.35
C PHE A 93 1.14 -6.59 -6.51
N ILE A 94 2.26 -6.17 -7.12
CA ILE A 94 3.49 -5.81 -6.41
C ILE A 94 3.19 -4.74 -5.38
N ASN A 95 2.39 -3.72 -5.71
CA ASN A 95 2.01 -2.70 -4.74
C ASN A 95 1.43 -3.30 -3.46
N ARG A 96 0.49 -4.23 -3.56
CA ARG A 96 -0.18 -4.82 -2.38
C ARG A 96 0.83 -5.48 -1.43
N LEU A 97 1.69 -6.32 -1.99
CA LEU A 97 2.72 -7.01 -1.21
C LEU A 97 3.78 -6.04 -0.67
N MET A 98 4.15 -5.01 -1.45
CA MET A 98 5.09 -3.98 -1.02
C MET A 98 4.50 -3.15 0.14
N SER A 99 3.26 -2.69 0.04
CA SER A 99 2.58 -1.95 1.11
C SER A 99 2.52 -2.79 2.39
N ILE A 100 2.06 -4.04 2.29
CA ILE A 100 2.00 -4.96 3.44
C ILE A 100 3.39 -5.16 4.05
N GLY A 101 4.37 -5.54 3.24
CA GLY A 101 5.73 -5.80 3.70
C GLY A 101 6.37 -4.59 4.37
N ILE A 102 6.26 -3.40 3.76
CA ILE A 102 6.82 -2.17 4.30
C ILE A 102 6.12 -1.75 5.59
N ILE A 103 4.78 -1.81 5.67
CA ILE A 103 4.05 -1.49 6.89
C ILE A 103 4.45 -2.43 8.04
N THR A 104 4.58 -3.74 7.76
CA THR A 104 5.05 -4.73 8.74
C THR A 104 6.48 -4.44 9.19
N VAL A 105 7.39 -4.11 8.27
CA VAL A 105 8.78 -3.74 8.61
C VAL A 105 8.82 -2.46 9.44
N ILE A 106 7.99 -1.46 9.14
CA ILE A 106 7.87 -0.23 9.95
C ILE A 106 7.40 -0.56 11.37
N ALA A 107 6.42 -1.45 11.53
CA ALA A 107 5.95 -1.87 12.84
C ALA A 107 7.02 -2.62 13.64
N ALA A 108 7.77 -3.52 12.99
CA ALA A 108 8.90 -4.23 13.60
C ALA A 108 10.05 -3.28 13.98
N ASP A 109 10.40 -2.33 13.11
CA ASP A 109 11.38 -1.27 13.37
C ASP A 109 11.02 -0.45 14.61
N ARG A 110 9.75 -0.05 14.72
CA ARG A 110 9.22 0.70 15.86
C ARG A 110 9.23 -0.12 17.14
N TYR A 111 8.82 -1.38 17.07
CA TYR A 111 8.88 -2.31 18.19
C TYR A 111 10.32 -2.46 18.72
N LEU A 112 11.28 -2.71 17.83
CA LEU A 112 12.69 -2.83 18.19
C LEU A 112 13.22 -1.53 18.82
N ALA A 113 12.91 -0.38 18.23
CA ALA A 113 13.34 0.92 18.72
C ALA A 113 12.85 1.23 20.14
N ILE A 114 11.63 0.82 20.47
CA ILE A 114 10.96 1.19 21.73
C ILE A 114 11.28 0.20 22.85
N LYS A 115 11.33 -1.10 22.53
CA LYS A 115 11.52 -2.17 23.52
C LYS A 115 12.99 -2.53 23.73
N TYR A 116 13.83 -2.43 22.70
CA TYR A 116 15.24 -2.82 22.76
C TYR A 116 16.17 -1.72 22.21
N PRO A 117 16.27 -0.57 22.89
CA PRO A 117 16.97 0.62 22.38
C PRO A 117 18.47 0.38 22.11
N LEU A 118 19.14 -0.46 22.91
CA LEU A 118 20.56 -0.80 22.70
C LEU A 118 20.75 -1.62 21.42
N THR A 119 19.94 -2.65 21.23
CA THR A 119 19.92 -3.46 19.99
C THR A 119 19.54 -2.62 18.78
N ALA A 120 18.56 -1.73 18.94
CA ALA A 120 18.10 -0.81 17.90
C ALA A 120 19.23 0.10 17.40
N LYS A 121 20.12 0.57 18.28
CA LYS A 121 21.28 1.40 17.90
C LYS A 121 22.25 0.68 16.97
N VAL A 122 22.35 -0.65 17.08
CA VAL A 122 23.23 -1.48 16.25
C VAL A 122 22.54 -1.92 14.96
N LEU A 123 21.26 -2.31 15.05
CA LEU A 123 20.52 -2.91 13.93
C LEU A 123 19.85 -1.89 13.00
N ARG A 124 19.63 -0.65 13.44
CA ARG A 124 18.93 0.37 12.63
C ARG A 124 19.92 1.33 12.00
N SER A 125 19.81 1.47 10.68
CA SER A 125 20.42 2.56 9.93
C SER A 125 19.65 2.77 8.62
N PRO A 126 19.69 3.96 8.02
CA PRO A 126 19.05 4.22 6.74
C PRO A 126 19.54 3.28 5.63
N LEU A 127 20.82 2.93 5.66
CA LEU A 127 21.42 1.99 4.70
C LEU A 127 20.84 0.57 4.88
N LYS A 128 20.71 0.09 6.12
CA LYS A 128 20.09 -1.21 6.40
C LYS A 128 18.61 -1.21 5.99
N ALA A 129 17.89 -0.13 6.24
CA ALA A 129 16.51 0.03 5.77
C ALA A 129 16.42 -0.04 4.23
N ALA A 130 17.38 0.57 3.52
CA ALA A 130 17.44 0.51 2.06
C ALA A 130 17.69 -0.91 1.55
N PHE A 131 18.61 -1.65 2.18
CA PHE A 131 18.83 -3.07 1.87
C PHE A 131 17.58 -3.91 2.14
N THR A 132 16.90 -3.70 3.27
CA THR A 132 15.65 -4.41 3.59
C THR A 132 14.56 -4.12 2.55
N SER A 133 14.38 -2.86 2.15
CA SER A 133 13.42 -2.51 1.10
C SER A 133 13.79 -3.08 -0.26
N GLY A 134 15.05 -3.01 -0.67
CA GLY A 134 15.52 -3.59 -1.92
C GLY A 134 15.34 -5.12 -1.96
N PHE A 135 15.60 -5.80 -0.85
CA PHE A 135 15.35 -7.23 -0.71
C PHE A 135 13.85 -7.55 -0.86
N LEU A 136 12.96 -6.78 -0.23
CA LEU A 136 11.51 -6.94 -0.38
C LEU A 136 11.07 -6.81 -1.85
N TRP A 137 11.54 -5.79 -2.55
CA TRP A 137 11.25 -5.61 -3.99
C TRP A 137 11.64 -6.85 -4.80
N ILE A 138 12.87 -7.34 -4.63
CA ILE A 138 13.39 -8.49 -5.36
C ILE A 138 12.55 -9.74 -5.05
N VAL A 139 12.32 -10.04 -3.77
CA VAL A 139 11.53 -11.21 -3.35
C VAL A 139 10.11 -11.15 -3.92
N ILE A 140 9.44 -10.00 -3.83
CA ILE A 140 8.07 -9.83 -4.30
C ILE A 140 7.99 -9.99 -5.82
N ILE A 141 8.91 -9.38 -6.58
CA ILE A 141 8.97 -9.52 -8.04
C ILE A 141 9.19 -10.99 -8.43
N CYS A 142 10.11 -11.69 -7.75
CA CYS A 142 10.37 -13.11 -7.98
C CYS A 142 9.16 -13.98 -7.68
N VAL A 143 8.51 -13.78 -6.53
CA VAL A 143 7.30 -14.54 -6.14
C VAL A 143 6.18 -14.31 -7.15
N MET A 144 5.91 -13.06 -7.54
CA MET A 144 4.87 -12.76 -8.53
C MET A 144 5.16 -13.39 -9.89
N SER A 145 6.43 -13.38 -10.32
CA SER A 145 6.85 -14.01 -11.58
C SER A 145 6.70 -15.53 -11.52
N LEU A 146 7.04 -16.14 -10.38
CA LEU A 146 6.90 -17.58 -10.14
C LEU A 146 5.43 -18.02 -10.16
N ILE A 147 4.55 -17.31 -9.45
CA ILE A 147 3.11 -17.59 -9.42
C ILE A 147 2.55 -17.57 -10.85
N LYS A 148 2.84 -16.51 -11.61
CA LYS A 148 2.39 -16.37 -13.00
C LYS A 148 2.87 -17.53 -13.89
N LYS A 149 4.14 -17.93 -13.75
CA LYS A 149 4.71 -19.04 -14.52
C LYS A 149 4.06 -20.38 -14.16
N LEU A 150 3.80 -20.63 -12.89
CA LEU A 150 3.24 -21.91 -12.43
C LEU A 150 1.75 -22.04 -12.75
N GLU A 151 1.01 -20.94 -12.74
CA GLU A 151 -0.42 -20.94 -13.04
C GLU A 151 -0.75 -21.02 -14.55
N HIS A 152 0.26 -21.06 -15.44
CA HIS A 152 0.11 -21.22 -16.89
C HIS A 152 -1.02 -20.32 -17.46
N ARG A 153 -1.03 -19.05 -17.08
CA ARG A 153 -1.96 -18.03 -17.58
C ARG A 153 -1.82 -17.92 -19.10
N GLU A 154 -2.70 -18.58 -19.86
CA GLU A 154 -2.71 -18.57 -21.33
C GLU A 154 -3.17 -17.22 -21.90
N GLU A 155 -2.81 -16.94 -23.16
CA GLU A 155 -3.07 -15.69 -23.88
C GLU A 155 -4.57 -15.40 -24.10
N ASP A 156 -5.46 -16.35 -23.82
CA ASP A 156 -6.91 -16.21 -23.96
C ASP A 156 -7.65 -15.79 -22.66
N GLU A 157 -6.96 -15.66 -21.52
CA GLU A 157 -7.58 -15.14 -20.29
C GLU A 157 -7.76 -13.61 -20.31
N LEU A 158 -8.71 -13.11 -19.51
CA LEU A 158 -8.91 -11.67 -19.31
C LEU A 158 -7.84 -11.10 -18.39
N CYS A 159 -7.29 -9.95 -18.77
CA CYS A 159 -6.27 -9.26 -17.99
C CYS A 159 -6.84 -8.77 -16.64
N PHE A 160 -6.06 -8.92 -15.55
CA PHE A 160 -6.45 -8.61 -14.15
C PHE A 160 -7.54 -9.49 -13.53
N GLU A 161 -7.99 -10.56 -14.20
CA GLU A 161 -9.08 -11.41 -13.71
C GLU A 161 -8.66 -12.87 -13.66
N LYS A 162 -8.92 -13.58 -12.56
CA LYS A 162 -8.64 -15.02 -12.44
C LYS A 162 -9.83 -15.80 -13.01
N SER A 163 -9.68 -16.37 -14.21
CA SER A 163 -10.74 -17.18 -14.84
C SER A 163 -10.74 -18.63 -14.38
N SER A 164 -9.62 -19.14 -13.85
CA SER A 164 -9.50 -20.54 -13.42
C SER A 164 -10.19 -20.82 -12.08
N VAL A 165 -11.06 -21.85 -12.07
CA VAL A 165 -11.77 -22.39 -10.88
C VAL A 165 -10.93 -23.46 -10.17
N LYS A 166 -9.68 -23.69 -10.59
CA LYS A 166 -8.81 -24.68 -9.94
C LYS A 166 -8.18 -24.09 -8.66
N PRO A 167 -8.21 -24.82 -7.53
CA PRO A 167 -7.48 -24.41 -6.34
C PRO A 167 -5.98 -24.44 -6.64
N SER A 168 -5.29 -23.35 -6.29
CA SER A 168 -3.84 -23.19 -6.49
C SER A 168 -3.16 -23.15 -5.13
N VAL A 169 -2.44 -24.22 -4.79
CA VAL A 169 -1.69 -24.34 -3.52
C VAL A 169 -0.65 -23.23 -3.42
N ILE A 170 -0.03 -22.87 -4.53
CA ILE A 170 0.97 -21.79 -4.58
C ILE A 170 0.31 -20.45 -4.25
N THR A 171 -0.88 -20.17 -4.79
CA THR A 171 -1.65 -18.97 -4.43
C THR A 171 -2.09 -18.98 -2.97
N LEU A 172 -2.47 -20.13 -2.40
CA LEU A 172 -2.73 -20.24 -0.96
C LEU A 172 -1.48 -19.92 -0.13
N CYS A 173 -0.32 -20.49 -0.48
CA CYS A 173 0.94 -20.20 0.18
C CYS A 173 1.28 -18.70 0.08
N ALA A 174 1.08 -18.08 -1.09
CA ALA A 174 1.28 -16.66 -1.29
C ALA A 174 0.34 -15.79 -0.43
N ILE A 175 -0.92 -16.21 -0.23
CA ILE A 175 -1.86 -15.55 0.67
C ILE A 175 -1.41 -15.65 2.13
N ILE A 176 -1.02 -16.85 2.57
CA ILE A 176 -0.59 -17.09 3.96
C ILE A 176 0.69 -16.30 4.27
N VAL A 177 1.71 -16.45 3.42
CA VAL A 177 3.02 -15.81 3.61
C VAL A 177 2.96 -14.32 3.33
N GLY A 178 2.22 -13.91 2.30
CA GLY A 178 2.13 -12.52 1.85
C GLY A 178 1.17 -11.66 2.67
N PHE A 179 0.28 -12.24 3.48
CA PHE A 179 -0.66 -11.46 4.29
C PHE A 179 -0.82 -11.94 5.73
N PHE A 180 -1.16 -13.21 5.98
CA PHE A 180 -1.49 -13.66 7.34
C PHE A 180 -0.30 -13.66 8.29
N ILE A 181 0.89 -14.06 7.83
CA ILE A 181 2.12 -13.92 8.61
C ILE A 181 2.42 -12.43 8.91
N PRO A 182 2.47 -11.53 7.90
CA PRO A 182 2.59 -10.09 8.12
C PRO A 182 1.57 -9.50 9.08
N LEU A 183 0.31 -9.94 9.02
CA LEU A 183 -0.77 -9.52 9.89
C LEU A 183 -0.48 -9.86 11.36
N ILE A 184 -0.03 -11.09 11.64
CA ILE A 184 0.33 -11.52 13.00
C ILE A 184 1.49 -10.66 13.53
N ILE A 185 2.54 -10.48 12.73
CA ILE A 185 3.71 -9.67 13.11
C ILE A 185 3.30 -8.22 13.37
N LEU A 186 2.56 -7.61 12.44
CA LEU A 186 2.08 -6.23 12.54
C LEU A 186 1.23 -6.04 13.79
N SER A 187 0.29 -6.94 14.05
CA SER A 187 -0.61 -6.87 15.21
C SER A 187 0.17 -6.99 16.52
N TYR A 188 1.04 -8.00 16.62
CA TYR A 188 1.88 -8.21 17.80
C TYR A 188 2.78 -7.00 18.08
N CYS A 189 3.53 -6.54 17.08
CA CYS A 189 4.42 -5.39 17.20
C CYS A 189 3.64 -4.13 17.61
N SER A 190 2.49 -3.88 16.98
CA SER A 190 1.66 -2.70 17.26
C SER A 190 1.11 -2.73 18.68
N ILE A 191 0.57 -3.85 19.14
CA ILE A 191 0.05 -4.02 20.51
C ILE A 191 1.16 -3.78 21.53
N GLN A 192 2.34 -4.39 21.33
CA GLN A 192 3.47 -4.22 22.25
C GLN A 192 4.00 -2.78 22.28
N VAL A 193 4.08 -2.12 21.12
CA VAL A 193 4.48 -0.71 21.04
C VAL A 193 3.48 0.18 21.77
N ILE A 194 2.18 -0.02 21.56
CA ILE A 194 1.13 0.76 22.22
C ILE A 194 1.19 0.55 23.73
N ALA A 195 1.28 -0.70 24.20
CA ALA A 195 1.37 -1.02 25.62
C ALA A 195 2.57 -0.32 26.30
N GLU A 196 3.74 -0.39 25.68
CA GLU A 196 4.96 0.21 26.22
C GLU A 196 4.94 1.74 26.18
N LEU A 197 4.38 2.33 25.11
CA LEU A 197 4.16 3.77 25.04
C LEU A 197 3.19 4.25 26.12
N MET A 198 2.10 3.52 26.36
CA MET A 198 1.13 3.85 27.41
C MET A 198 1.71 3.71 28.82
N ARG A 199 2.58 2.71 29.06
CA ARG A 199 3.33 2.60 30.31
C ARG A 199 4.22 3.82 30.54
N LYS A 200 5.03 4.20 29.54
CA LYS A 200 5.89 5.40 29.61
C LYS A 200 5.12 6.70 29.78
N LYS A 201 3.89 6.77 29.25
CA LYS A 201 2.98 7.91 29.43
C LYS A 201 2.66 8.13 30.91
N ASN A 202 2.36 7.05 31.63
CA ASN A 202 2.00 7.10 33.04
C ASN A 202 3.22 7.44 33.93
N GLU A 203 4.43 7.08 33.49
CA GLU A 203 5.68 7.36 34.20
C GLU A 203 6.22 8.78 33.95
N ASN A 204 5.97 9.37 32.77
CA ASN A 204 6.60 10.63 32.36
C ASN A 204 5.62 11.62 31.71
N CYS A 205 4.95 12.44 32.54
CA CYS A 205 3.95 13.42 32.12
C CYS A 205 4.49 14.45 31.08
N HIS A 206 5.75 14.86 31.17
CA HIS A 206 6.35 15.87 30.26
C HIS A 206 6.40 15.45 28.78
N LYS A 207 6.28 14.16 28.44
CA LYS A 207 6.33 13.66 27.05
C LYS A 207 4.97 13.16 26.53
N GLU A 208 3.89 13.39 27.28
CA GLU A 208 2.56 12.84 26.97
C GLU A 208 2.10 13.14 25.53
N LYS A 209 2.23 14.41 25.08
CA LYS A 209 1.80 14.82 23.73
C LYS A 209 2.53 14.06 22.61
N LEU A 210 3.83 13.78 22.79
CA LEU A 210 4.64 13.03 21.81
C LEU A 210 4.27 11.55 21.82
N ILE A 211 4.04 10.97 23.00
CA ILE A 211 3.65 9.57 23.18
C ILE A 211 2.25 9.32 22.60
N ARG A 212 1.27 10.16 22.93
CA ARG A 212 -0.11 10.07 22.40
C ARG A 212 -0.11 10.11 20.87
N LYS A 213 0.72 10.98 20.30
CA LYS A 213 0.89 11.07 18.86
C LYS A 213 1.49 9.79 18.26
N ALA A 214 2.52 9.21 18.89
CA ALA A 214 3.11 7.95 18.41
C ALA A 214 2.11 6.78 18.48
N VAL A 215 1.34 6.68 19.56
CA VAL A 215 0.25 5.71 19.70
C VAL A 215 -0.78 5.90 18.58
N TYR A 216 -1.22 7.13 18.34
CA TYR A 216 -2.17 7.43 17.27
C TYR A 216 -1.65 6.99 15.89
N ILE A 217 -0.39 7.24 15.56
CA ILE A 217 0.21 6.78 14.29
C ILE A 217 0.15 5.25 14.17
N VAL A 218 0.61 4.54 15.20
CA VAL A 218 0.68 3.08 15.17
C VAL A 218 -0.72 2.48 15.09
N SER A 219 -1.66 2.99 15.88
CA SER A 219 -3.07 2.55 15.84
C SER A 219 -3.74 2.87 14.50
N ALA A 220 -3.51 4.05 13.94
CA ALA A 220 -4.07 4.43 12.64
C ALA A 220 -3.54 3.53 11.52
N ASN A 221 -2.23 3.29 11.46
CA ASN A 221 -1.63 2.40 10.46
C ASN A 221 -2.16 0.97 10.58
N MET A 222 -2.30 0.45 11.81
CA MET A 222 -2.89 -0.87 12.05
C MET A 222 -4.35 -0.92 11.58
N ALA A 223 -5.14 0.11 11.88
CA ALA A 223 -6.55 0.19 11.45
C ALA A 223 -6.68 0.27 9.92
N VAL A 224 -5.87 1.10 9.26
CA VAL A 224 -5.84 1.22 7.80
C VAL A 224 -5.48 -0.12 7.15
N PHE A 225 -4.44 -0.79 7.65
CA PHE A 225 -4.06 -2.13 7.17
C PHE A 225 -5.21 -3.13 7.27
N MET A 226 -5.88 -3.18 8.44
CA MET A 226 -6.98 -4.11 8.68
C MET A 226 -8.17 -3.80 7.77
N VAL A 227 -8.59 -2.54 7.68
CA VAL A 227 -9.74 -2.14 6.87
C VAL A 227 -9.46 -2.35 5.38
N CYS A 228 -8.26 -2.04 4.90
CA CYS A 228 -7.94 -2.10 3.47
C CYS A 228 -7.63 -3.52 2.99
N PHE A 229 -6.81 -4.28 3.73
CA PHE A 229 -6.29 -5.55 3.22
C PHE A 229 -7.03 -6.79 3.75
N LEU A 230 -7.49 -6.80 5.01
CA LEU A 230 -8.12 -8.01 5.59
C LEU A 230 -9.34 -8.49 4.81
N PRO A 231 -10.30 -7.64 4.39
CA PRO A 231 -11.45 -8.09 3.63
C PRO A 231 -11.05 -8.80 2.33
N LEU A 232 -10.02 -8.29 1.65
CA LEU A 232 -9.54 -8.82 0.38
C LEU A 232 -8.93 -10.22 0.55
N TYR A 233 -8.02 -10.39 1.52
CA TYR A 233 -7.35 -11.68 1.71
C TYR A 233 -8.26 -12.74 2.33
N LEU A 234 -9.24 -12.33 3.16
CA LEU A 234 -10.33 -13.22 3.56
C LEU A 234 -11.16 -13.65 2.34
N GLY A 235 -11.48 -12.72 1.43
CA GLY A 235 -12.19 -13.04 0.18
C GLY A 235 -11.41 -14.05 -0.69
N HIS A 236 -10.10 -13.88 -0.83
CA HIS A 236 -9.26 -14.83 -1.57
C HIS A 236 -9.17 -16.19 -0.88
N LEU A 237 -9.09 -16.24 0.46
CA LEU A 237 -9.12 -17.49 1.21
C LEU A 237 -10.46 -18.21 1.05
N LEU A 238 -11.58 -17.48 1.13
CA LEU A 238 -12.91 -18.01 0.87
C LEU A 238 -13.02 -18.55 -0.56
N ARG A 239 -12.50 -17.81 -1.55
CA ARG A 239 -12.49 -18.25 -2.95
C ARG A 239 -11.74 -19.58 -3.10
N PHE A 240 -10.57 -19.71 -2.48
CA PHE A 240 -9.80 -20.95 -2.49
C PHE A 240 -10.57 -22.13 -1.87
N ILE A 241 -11.24 -21.91 -0.73
CA ILE A 241 -12.06 -22.93 -0.07
C ILE A 241 -13.21 -23.37 -1.00
N MET A 242 -13.87 -22.42 -1.66
CA MET A 242 -14.98 -22.71 -2.57
C MET A 242 -14.55 -23.48 -3.82
N ASP A 243 -13.39 -23.12 -4.39
CA ASP A 243 -12.78 -23.86 -5.49
C ASP A 243 -12.42 -25.30 -5.04
N SER A 244 -11.99 -25.48 -3.79
CA SER A 244 -11.61 -26.79 -3.24
C SER A 244 -12.81 -27.72 -2.98
N ILE A 245 -13.96 -27.18 -2.58
CA ILE A 245 -15.18 -27.98 -2.32
C ILE A 245 -16.10 -28.10 -3.54
N SER A 246 -15.69 -27.62 -4.72
CA SER A 246 -16.50 -27.61 -5.94
C SER A 246 -17.89 -26.98 -5.71
N SER A 247 -17.92 -25.81 -5.05
CA SER A 247 -19.16 -25.10 -4.71
C SER A 247 -19.96 -24.68 -5.95
N ASN A 248 -21.24 -24.35 -5.78
CA ASN A 248 -22.11 -23.94 -6.87
C ASN A 248 -21.78 -22.54 -7.40
N CYS A 249 -22.03 -22.34 -8.70
CA CYS A 249 -21.65 -21.13 -9.45
C CYS A 249 -22.20 -19.83 -8.84
N SER A 250 -23.41 -19.84 -8.28
CA SER A 250 -24.01 -18.67 -7.62
C SER A 250 -23.24 -18.22 -6.37
N ALA A 251 -22.71 -19.16 -5.59
CA ALA A 251 -21.91 -18.85 -4.42
C ALA A 251 -20.53 -18.30 -4.85
N ILE A 252 -19.91 -18.93 -5.85
CA ILE A 252 -18.65 -18.48 -6.45
C ILE A 252 -18.77 -17.02 -6.93
N GLN A 253 -19.88 -16.70 -7.59
CA GLN A 253 -20.16 -15.35 -8.08
C GLN A 253 -20.22 -14.31 -6.96
N ARG A 254 -20.88 -14.65 -5.84
CA ARG A 254 -20.96 -13.76 -4.66
C ARG A 254 -19.58 -13.48 -4.07
N VAL A 255 -18.72 -14.49 -3.98
CA VAL A 255 -17.36 -14.30 -3.46
C VAL A 255 -16.48 -13.53 -4.43
N ASN A 256 -16.60 -13.73 -5.74
CA ASN A 256 -15.93 -12.88 -6.73
C ASN A 256 -16.34 -11.42 -6.56
N ASN A 257 -17.64 -11.13 -6.47
CA ASN A 257 -18.13 -9.76 -6.26
C ASN A 257 -17.59 -9.15 -4.95
N PHE A 258 -17.54 -9.94 -3.88
CA PHE A 258 -16.95 -9.51 -2.61
C PHE A 258 -15.44 -9.20 -2.76
N VAL A 259 -14.68 -10.08 -3.41
CA VAL A 259 -13.24 -9.88 -3.68
C VAL A 259 -13.03 -8.63 -4.52
N HIS A 260 -13.88 -8.38 -5.52
CA HIS A 260 -13.83 -7.19 -6.36
C HIS A 260 -14.07 -5.90 -5.55
N LEU A 261 -15.09 -5.86 -4.69
CA LEU A 261 -15.34 -4.72 -3.79
C LEU A 261 -14.20 -4.53 -2.78
N ALA A 262 -13.73 -5.61 -2.16
CA ALA A 262 -12.61 -5.58 -1.23
C ALA A 262 -11.31 -5.14 -1.92
N SER A 263 -11.13 -5.46 -3.19
CA SER A 263 -10.02 -5.01 -4.03
C SER A 263 -10.06 -3.51 -4.29
N VAL A 264 -11.26 -2.94 -4.50
CA VAL A 264 -11.46 -1.48 -4.59
C VAL A 264 -11.07 -0.81 -3.27
N LEU A 265 -11.56 -1.34 -2.14
CA LEU A 265 -11.21 -0.85 -0.81
C LEU A 265 -9.69 -0.93 -0.54
N ALA A 266 -9.05 -2.06 -0.87
CA ALA A 266 -7.62 -2.25 -0.71
C ALA A 266 -6.79 -1.20 -1.48
N ASN A 267 -7.25 -0.79 -2.67
CA ASN A 267 -6.54 0.20 -3.47
C ASN A 267 -6.62 1.62 -2.87
N THR A 268 -7.57 1.90 -1.98
CA THR A 268 -7.62 3.20 -1.26
C THR A 268 -6.48 3.38 -0.26
N ASN A 269 -5.78 2.29 0.10
CA ASN A 269 -4.62 2.29 0.99
C ASN A 269 -3.55 3.28 0.55
N CYS A 270 -3.31 3.44 -0.76
CA CYS A 270 -2.30 4.36 -1.29
C CYS A 270 -2.53 5.84 -0.90
N CYS A 271 -3.78 6.23 -0.68
CA CYS A 271 -4.11 7.57 -0.17
C CYS A 271 -3.97 7.62 1.35
N LEU A 272 -4.46 6.59 2.04
CA LEU A 272 -4.50 6.54 3.50
C LEU A 272 -3.09 6.50 4.11
N ASP A 273 -2.17 5.75 3.51
CA ASP A 273 -0.76 5.71 3.92
C ASP A 273 -0.15 7.12 3.84
N ALA A 274 -0.30 7.78 2.69
CA ALA A 274 0.20 9.14 2.51
C ALA A 274 -0.44 10.15 3.48
N ILE A 275 -1.75 10.07 3.74
CA ILE A 275 -2.47 10.92 4.71
C ILE A 275 -1.94 10.69 6.13
N CYS A 276 -1.86 9.43 6.56
CA CYS A 276 -1.37 9.04 7.89
C CYS A 276 0.03 9.60 8.14
N TYR A 277 0.91 9.63 7.14
CA TYR A 277 2.24 10.20 7.30
C TYR A 277 2.29 11.72 7.14
N TYR A 278 1.61 12.29 6.14
CA TYR A 278 1.65 13.72 5.83
C TYR A 278 1.02 14.57 6.93
N PHE A 279 -0.18 14.19 7.40
CA PHE A 279 -0.90 14.98 8.41
C PHE A 279 -0.32 14.79 9.82
N VAL A 280 0.29 13.64 10.08
CA VAL A 280 0.78 13.33 11.41
C VAL A 280 2.24 13.76 11.60
N ASN A 281 3.14 13.67 10.62
CA ASN A 281 4.51 14.17 10.81
C ASN A 281 4.61 15.71 10.67
N LYS A 282 4.97 16.39 11.78
CA LYS A 282 5.16 17.86 11.84
C LYS A 282 6.27 18.35 10.90
N GLU A 283 7.12 17.46 10.40
CA GLU A 283 8.21 17.75 9.46
C GLU A 283 7.67 18.37 8.15
N PHE A 284 6.52 17.89 7.66
CA PHE A 284 5.86 18.47 6.47
C PHE A 284 5.29 19.86 6.73
N LYS A 285 4.67 20.07 7.90
CA LYS A 285 4.16 21.38 8.33
C LYS A 285 5.27 22.45 8.45
N LYS A 286 6.54 22.04 8.61
CA LYS A 286 7.69 22.96 8.61
C LYS A 286 8.32 23.16 7.21
N ALA A 287 8.20 22.18 6.31
CA ALA A 287 8.70 22.27 4.94
C ALA A 287 7.80 23.11 4.00
N SER A 288 6.49 23.13 4.27
CA SER A 288 5.46 23.89 3.53
C SER A 288 5.54 25.43 3.70
N PRO A 289 5.72 26.03 4.90
CA PRO A 289 5.81 27.48 5.03
C PRO A 289 7.04 28.10 4.35
N LYS A 290 8.10 27.32 4.10
CA LYS A 290 9.23 27.77 3.27
C LYS A 290 8.88 27.95 1.79
N LEU A 291 7.77 27.38 1.32
CA LEU A 291 7.29 27.56 -0.05
C LEU A 291 6.55 28.91 -0.20
N ALA A 292 5.85 29.36 0.85
CA ALA A 292 5.25 30.69 0.90
C ALA A 292 6.31 31.78 1.11
N LYS A 293 7.31 31.52 1.97
CA LYS A 293 8.37 32.49 2.25
C LYS A 293 9.36 32.69 1.10
N SER A 294 9.73 31.61 0.39
CA SER A 294 10.58 31.69 -0.80
C SER A 294 9.92 32.41 -1.98
N LYS A 295 8.58 32.43 -2.07
CA LYS A 295 7.86 33.25 -3.05
C LYS A 295 7.72 34.71 -2.62
N SER A 296 7.59 34.98 -1.31
CA SER A 296 7.57 36.35 -0.77
C SER A 296 8.92 37.05 -0.97
N GLU A 297 10.03 36.39 -0.58
CA GLU A 297 11.38 36.96 -0.69
C GLU A 297 11.81 37.15 -2.16
N ALA A 298 11.40 36.26 -3.08
CA ALA A 298 11.66 36.41 -4.51
C ALA A 298 10.77 37.45 -5.21
N SER A 299 9.62 37.81 -4.62
CA SER A 299 8.76 38.89 -5.13
C SER A 299 9.22 40.25 -4.60
N GLU A 300 9.77 40.29 -3.39
CA GLU A 300 10.29 41.50 -2.73
C GLU A 300 11.66 41.92 -3.30
N GLU A 301 12.53 40.98 -3.73
CA GLU A 301 13.76 41.30 -4.46
C GLU A 301 13.51 41.77 -5.91
N ALA A 302 12.39 41.39 -6.53
CA ALA A 302 12.02 41.83 -7.88
C ALA A 302 11.43 43.25 -7.90
N GLU A 303 10.91 43.75 -6.77
CA GLU A 303 10.30 45.08 -6.67
C GLU A 303 11.33 46.18 -6.31
N ILE A 304 12.52 45.80 -5.81
CA ILE A 304 13.59 46.75 -5.40
C ILE A 304 14.52 47.14 -6.57
N GLN A 305 14.43 46.48 -7.73
CA GLN A 305 15.30 46.74 -8.90
C GLN A 305 14.67 47.56 -10.04
N LEU A 306 13.70 48.44 -9.77
CA LEU A 306 13.30 49.45 -10.76
C LEU A 306 14.13 50.74 -10.56
N PRO A 307 15.07 51.10 -11.45
CA PRO A 307 15.77 52.37 -11.37
C PRO A 307 14.78 53.49 -11.68
N CYS A 308 14.72 54.48 -10.79
CA CYS A 308 14.06 55.75 -11.08
C CYS A 308 14.76 56.38 -12.30
N VAL A 309 14.05 56.48 -13.42
CA VAL A 309 14.47 57.22 -14.62
C VAL A 309 13.49 58.38 -14.78
N THR A 310 13.83 59.54 -14.21
CA THR A 310 14.00 60.87 -14.84
C THR A 310 14.12 61.94 -13.76
#